data_AF-A0A258DKL4-F1
#
_entry.id   AF-A0A258DKL4-F1
#
_cell.length_a   1.000
_cell.length_b   1.000
_cell.length_c   1.000
_cell.angle_alpha   90.00
_cell.angle_beta   90.00
_cell.angle_gamma   90.00
#
_symmetry.space_group_name_H-M   'P 1'
#
loop_
_entity.id
_entity.type
_entity.pdbx_description
1 polymer ?
#
loop_
_entity_poly.entity_id
_entity_poly.type
_entity_poly.pdbx_seq_one_letter_code
_entity_poly.pdbx_strand_id
1 'polypeptide(L)'
;MHPDRAPPMAGNAETHVTCALARLPHLLEADPRLVARGRFLSVDCLIGTQAHAVHLRIVEGRIVGLETGPRLMASWHFAYRATPEAWTAFWQPL
;
A
#
# COMPACT_ATOMS: atom_id res chain seq x y z
N MET A 1 -33.07 10.48 6.50
CA MET A 1 -32.55 9.30 7.22
C MET A 1 -31.06 9.24 6.95
N HIS A 2 -30.25 9.13 8.00
CA HIS A 2 -28.82 9.45 8.09
C HIS A 2 -27.93 8.70 7.08
N PRO A 3 -26.84 9.31 6.55
CA PRO A 3 -25.83 8.55 5.83
C PRO A 3 -25.07 7.66 6.82
N ASP A 4 -24.76 6.45 6.36
CA ASP A 4 -23.90 5.47 7.02
C ASP A 4 -22.53 6.09 7.33
N ARG A 5 -22.40 6.66 8.53
CA ARG A 5 -21.12 7.13 9.05
C ARG A 5 -20.38 5.86 9.46
N ALA A 6 -19.39 5.45 8.65
CA ALA A 6 -18.39 4.48 9.07
C ALA A 6 -17.92 4.83 10.49
N PRO A 7 -17.85 3.87 11.42
CA PRO A 7 -17.52 4.15 12.81
C PRO A 7 -16.19 4.92 12.88
N PRO A 8 -16.03 5.87 13.82
CA PRO A 8 -14.84 6.73 13.90
C PRO A 8 -13.51 5.93 13.99
N MET A 9 -13.58 4.69 14.48
CA MET A 9 -12.45 3.77 14.51
C MET A 9 -11.99 3.32 13.11
N ALA A 10 -12.92 3.13 12.16
CA ALA A 10 -12.58 2.74 10.79
C ALA A 10 -11.82 3.86 10.07
N GLY A 11 -12.19 5.12 10.30
CA GLY A 11 -11.47 6.28 9.73
C GLY A 11 -10.03 6.41 10.25
N ASN A 12 -9.80 6.10 11.53
CA ASN A 12 -8.45 6.10 12.11
C ASN A 12 -7.59 4.97 11.56
N ALA A 13 -8.15 3.76 11.44
CA ALA A 13 -7.44 2.62 10.88
C ALA A 13 -7.09 2.85 9.41
N GLU A 14 -8.00 3.42 8.62
CA GLU A 14 -7.78 3.81 7.22
C GLU A 14 -6.60 4.79 7.08
N THR A 15 -6.59 5.82 7.94
CA THR A 15 -5.51 6.82 7.99
C THR A 15 -4.18 6.17 8.36
N HIS A 16 -4.18 5.28 9.35
CA HIS A 16 -2.98 4.55 9.78
C HIS A 16 -2.39 3.70 8.64
N VAL A 17 -3.22 2.96 7.91
CA VAL A 17 -2.80 2.17 6.75
C VAL A 17 -2.20 3.06 5.67
N THR A 18 -2.86 4.17 5.33
CA THR A 18 -2.37 5.10 4.31
C THR A 18 -1.02 5.70 4.71
N CYS A 19 -0.86 6.13 5.98
CA CYS A 19 0.41 6.64 6.49
C CYS A 19 1.52 5.57 6.49
N ALA A 20 1.20 4.31 6.78
CA ALA A 20 2.17 3.22 6.74
C ALA A 20 2.62 2.92 5.30
N LEU A 21 1.69 2.85 4.34
CA LEU A 21 2.01 2.59 2.93
C LEU A 21 2.84 3.72 2.30
N ALA A 22 2.59 4.97 2.69
CA ALA A 22 3.40 6.12 2.27
C ALA A 22 4.89 5.99 2.67
N ARG A 23 5.21 5.17 3.68
CA ARG A 23 6.58 4.95 4.18
C ARG A 23 7.30 3.79 3.50
N LEU A 24 6.64 3.04 2.62
CA LEU A 24 7.23 1.87 1.95
C LEU A 24 8.59 2.14 1.29
N PRO A 25 8.79 3.23 0.52
CA PRO A 25 10.09 3.51 -0.08
C PRO A 25 11.19 3.64 0.97
N HIS A 26 10.91 4.35 2.06
CA HIS A 26 11.88 4.55 3.15
C HIS A 26 12.21 3.24 3.88
N LEU A 27 11.20 2.40 4.15
CA LEU A 27 11.40 1.09 4.79
C LEU A 27 12.23 0.14 3.92
N LEU A 28 12.01 0.18 2.60
CA LEU A 28 12.75 -0.65 1.65
C LEU A 28 14.23 -0.25 1.57
N GLU A 29 14.52 1.05 1.49
CA GLU A 29 15.91 1.53 1.47
C GLU A 29 16.64 1.28 2.80
N ALA A 30 15.91 1.19 3.92
CA ALA A 30 16.48 0.84 5.21
C ALA A 30 16.89 -0.65 5.34
N ASP A 31 16.41 -1.54 4.46
CA ASP A 31 16.79 -2.96 4.43
C ASP A 31 17.25 -3.40 3.02
N PRO A 32 18.55 -3.27 2.71
CA PRO A 32 19.12 -3.70 1.44
C PRO A 32 18.91 -5.18 1.11
N ARG A 33 18.63 -6.03 2.11
CA ARG A 33 18.36 -7.46 1.87
C ARG A 33 17.02 -7.66 1.16
N LEU A 34 16.04 -6.78 1.39
CA LEU A 34 14.77 -6.80 0.66
C LEU A 34 14.97 -6.46 -0.81
N VAL A 35 15.74 -5.42 -1.12
CA VAL A 35 16.08 -5.04 -2.50
C VAL A 35 16.80 -6.20 -3.21
N ALA A 36 17.78 -6.81 -2.55
CA ALA A 36 18.51 -7.95 -3.11
C ALA A 36 17.63 -9.17 -3.39
N ARG A 37 16.64 -9.46 -2.52
CA ARG A 37 15.63 -10.52 -2.76
C ARG A 37 14.69 -10.16 -3.90
N GLY A 38 14.30 -8.89 -3.97
CA GLY A 38 13.39 -8.36 -4.99
C GLY A 38 14.02 -8.08 -6.35
N ARG A 39 15.34 -8.27 -6.54
CA ARG A 39 16.08 -7.83 -7.75
C ARG A 39 15.51 -8.31 -9.10
N PHE A 40 14.73 -9.38 -9.11
CA PHE A 40 14.09 -9.92 -10.31
C PHE A 40 12.64 -9.43 -10.52
N LEU A 41 12.14 -8.59 -9.61
CA LEU A 41 10.81 -8.04 -9.65
C LEU A 41 10.83 -6.63 -10.27
N SER A 42 10.18 -6.51 -11.43
CA SER A 42 9.83 -5.23 -12.04
C SER A 42 8.35 -5.28 -12.37
N VAL A 43 7.55 -4.46 -11.68
CA VAL A 43 6.09 -4.55 -11.74
C VAL A 43 5.44 -3.23 -11.33
N ASP A 44 4.36 -2.90 -12.02
CA ASP A 44 3.38 -1.92 -11.58
C ASP A 44 2.26 -2.64 -10.83
N CYS A 45 1.97 -2.27 -9.59
CA CYS A 45 0.92 -2.88 -8.78
C CYS A 45 0.13 -1.85 -7.97
N LEU A 46 -1.05 -2.25 -7.49
CA LEU A 46 -1.84 -1.47 -6.54
C LEU A 46 -1.72 -2.07 -5.14
N ILE A 47 -1.58 -1.23 -4.12
CA ILE A 47 -1.57 -1.67 -2.72
C ILE A 47 -2.41 -0.72 -1.86
N GLY A 48 -3.19 -1.25 -0.91
CA GLY A 48 -3.95 -0.41 0.02
C GLY A 48 -5.26 -1.02 0.49
N THR A 49 -6.24 -0.17 0.77
CA THR A 49 -7.60 -0.61 1.10
C THR A 49 -8.48 -0.56 -0.14
N GLN A 50 -9.76 -0.91 0.01
CA GLN A 50 -10.73 -0.67 -1.06
C GLN A 50 -11.00 0.82 -1.28
N ALA A 51 -10.88 1.65 -0.24
CA ALA A 51 -11.14 3.09 -0.31
C ALA A 51 -9.92 3.89 -0.74
N HIS A 52 -8.73 3.53 -0.23
CA HIS A 52 -7.47 4.22 -0.52
C HIS A 52 -6.40 3.21 -0.93
N ALA A 53 -6.16 3.16 -2.24
CA ALA A 53 -5.05 2.40 -2.82
C ALA A 53 -4.04 3.36 -3.46
N VAL A 54 -2.78 2.95 -3.43
CA VAL A 54 -1.67 3.64 -4.08
C VAL A 54 -1.13 2.78 -5.21
N HIS A 55 -0.73 3.43 -6.29
CA HIS A 55 -0.06 2.79 -7.41
C HIS A 55 1.44 2.79 -7.14
N LEU A 56 2.01 1.59 -7.18
CA LEU A 56 3.39 1.32 -6.84
C LEU A 56 4.10 0.82 -8.09
N ARG A 57 5.20 1.47 -8.46
CA ARG A 57 6.09 1.02 -9.50
C ARG A 57 7.37 0.50 -8.89
N ILE A 58 7.63 -0.79 -9.08
CA ILE A 58 8.85 -1.46 -8.68
C ILE A 58 9.69 -1.74 -9.92
N VAL A 59 10.99 -1.47 -9.85
CA VAL A 59 11.97 -1.84 -10.88
C VAL A 59 13.16 -2.47 -10.17
N GLU A 60 13.49 -3.71 -10.55
CA GLU A 60 14.60 -4.49 -10.00
C GLU A 60 14.63 -4.48 -8.46
N GLY A 61 13.46 -4.65 -7.86
CA GLY A 61 13.29 -4.69 -6.40
C GLY A 61 13.33 -3.34 -5.69
N ARG A 62 13.42 -2.20 -6.42
CA ARG A 62 13.34 -0.85 -5.85
C ARG A 62 12.01 -0.18 -6.19
N ILE A 63 11.44 0.55 -5.24
CA ILE A 63 10.25 1.37 -5.50
C ILE A 63 10.70 2.67 -6.15
N VAL A 64 10.34 2.86 -7.42
CA VAL A 64 10.68 4.06 -8.22
C VAL A 64 9.50 5.00 -8.40
N GLY A 65 8.29 4.56 -8.02
CA GLY A 65 7.08 5.38 -8.07
C GLY A 65 6.09 4.95 -7.00
N LEU A 66 5.47 5.94 -6.35
CA LEU A 66 4.41 5.77 -5.38
C LEU A 66 3.41 6.93 -5.57
N GLU A 67 2.28 6.64 -6.20
CA GLU A 67 1.28 7.64 -6.57
C GLU A 67 -0.05 7.36 -5.86
N THR A 68 -0.68 8.40 -5.29
CA THR A 68 -2.01 8.32 -4.67
C THR A 68 -3.08 8.83 -5.64
N GLY A 69 -4.28 8.25 -5.56
CA GLY A 69 -5.47 8.73 -6.27
C GLY A 69 -5.78 8.00 -7.58
N PRO A 70 -6.94 8.32 -8.20
CA PRO A 70 -7.40 7.64 -9.40
C PRO A 70 -6.57 8.05 -10.61
N ARG A 71 -5.93 7.08 -11.26
CA ARG A 71 -5.21 7.29 -12.52
C ARG A 71 -5.99 6.67 -13.67
N LEU A 72 -6.42 7.53 -14.59
CA LEU A 72 -7.15 7.12 -15.78
C LEU A 72 -6.24 6.20 -16.63
N MET A 73 -6.73 5.00 -16.95
CA MET A 73 -6.01 3.99 -17.75
C MET A 73 -4.68 3.48 -17.15
N ALA A 74 -4.48 3.57 -15.83
CA ALA A 74 -3.29 2.98 -15.21
C ALA A 74 -3.33 1.45 -15.27
N SER A 75 -2.48 0.87 -16.12
CA SER A 75 -2.23 -0.56 -16.09
C SER A 75 -1.49 -0.94 -14.80
N TRP A 76 -1.92 -2.02 -14.19
CA TRP A 76 -1.25 -2.67 -13.05
C TRP A 76 -1.35 -4.18 -13.26
N HIS A 77 -0.37 -4.93 -12.77
CA HIS A 77 -0.28 -6.37 -12.96
C HIS A 77 -1.06 -7.13 -11.89
N PHE A 78 -1.01 -6.65 -10.65
CA PHE A 78 -1.83 -7.16 -9.55
C PHE A 78 -2.20 -6.04 -8.57
N ALA A 79 -3.20 -6.32 -7.75
CA ALA A 79 -3.64 -5.45 -6.66
C ALA A 79 -3.66 -6.25 -5.36
N TYR A 80 -2.96 -5.77 -4.33
CA TYR A 80 -2.99 -6.34 -2.99
C TYR A 80 -3.74 -5.40 -2.05
N ARG A 81 -5.01 -5.72 -1.81
CA ARG A 81 -5.91 -4.87 -1.03
C ARG A 81 -6.56 -5.67 0.10
N ALA A 82 -6.68 -5.02 1.26
CA ALA A 82 -7.28 -5.59 2.45
C ALA A 82 -8.04 -4.52 3.24
N THR A 83 -8.84 -4.92 4.22
CA THR A 83 -9.48 -3.95 5.12
C THR A 83 -8.43 -3.30 6.03
N PRO A 84 -8.68 -2.11 6.60
CA PRO A 84 -7.77 -1.49 7.54
C PRO A 84 -7.38 -2.38 8.73
N GLU A 85 -8.32 -3.18 9.22
CA GLU A 85 -8.13 -4.10 10.34
C GLU A 85 -7.20 -5.25 9.95
N ALA A 86 -7.39 -5.83 8.76
CA ALA A 86 -6.54 -6.90 8.25
C ALA A 86 -5.10 -6.42 8.04
N TRP A 87 -4.90 -5.20 7.53
CA TRP A 87 -3.57 -4.57 7.44
C TRP A 87 -2.93 -4.39 8.81
N THR A 88 -3.68 -3.84 9.76
CA THR A 88 -3.19 -3.60 11.12
C THR A 88 -2.78 -4.91 11.80
N ALA A 89 -3.59 -5.97 11.66
CA ALA A 89 -3.27 -7.29 12.18
C ALA A 89 -2.04 -7.90 11.48
N PHE A 90 -1.92 -7.77 10.16
CA PHE A 90 -0.80 -8.31 9.39
C PHE A 90 0.55 -7.69 9.76
N TRP A 91 0.57 -6.42 10.16
CA TRP A 91 1.81 -5.72 10.57
C TRP A 91 2.18 -5.91 12.03
N GLN A 92 1.36 -6.60 12.82
CA GLN A 92 1.76 -6.93 14.18
C GLN A 92 2.96 -7.88 14.16
N PRO A 93 3.97 -7.65 15.03
CA PRO A 93 5.03 -8.62 15.22
C PRO A 93 4.41 -9.98 15.60
N LEU A 94 4.90 -11.04 14.98
CA LEU A 94 4.60 -12.42 15.36
C LEU A 94 5.24 -12.77 16.72
#